data_AF-A0A6B2LVT5-F1
#
_entry.id   AF-A0A6B2LVT5-F1
#
_cell.length_a   1.000
_cell.length_b   1.000
_cell.length_c   1.000
_cell.angle_alpha   90.00
_cell.angle_beta   90.00
_cell.angle_gamma   90.00
#
_symmetry.space_group_name_H-M   'P 1'
#
loop_
_entity.id
_entity.type
_entity.pdbx_description
1 polymer ?
#
loop_
_entity_poly.entity_id
_entity_poly.type
_entity_poly.pdbx_seq_one_letter_code
_entity_poly.pdbx_strand_id
1 'polypeptide(L)' 'MKITLRGKTQQTKVVEETLNPEWNETFEFQVASEKDQLKFMVWDYDIGTIPDFLGEGSLIKHQPKRPTIGS' A
#
# COMPACT_ATOMS: atom_id res chain seq x y z
N MET A 1 -4.24 -7.53 -3.44
CA MET A 1 -3.20 -6.63 -2.88
C MET A 1 -3.25 -6.67 -1.36
N LYS A 2 -2.10 -6.65 -0.67
CA LYS A 2 -2.03 -6.46 0.80
C LYS A 2 -1.45 -5.09 1.11
N ILE A 3 -2.02 -4.43 2.11
CA ILE A 3 -1.59 -3.12 2.62
C ILE A 3 -1.22 -3.26 4.08
N THR A 4 -0.02 -2.81 4.46
CA THR A 4 0.51 -2.96 5.81
C THR A 4 1.03 -1.63 6.37
N LEU A 5 0.61 -1.27 7.59
CA LEU A 5 1.19 -0.19 8.38
C LEU A 5 1.50 -0.68 9.79
N ARG A 6 2.76 -0.58 10.22
CA ARG A 6 3.21 -0.95 11.59
C ARG A 6 2.75 -2.36 12.00
N GLY A 7 2.83 -3.32 11.08
CA GLY A 7 2.41 -4.71 11.30
C GLY A 7 0.89 -4.95 11.22
N LYS A 8 0.05 -3.91 11.14
CA LYS A 8 -1.38 -4.07 10.84
C LYS A 8 -1.55 -4.25 9.33
N THR A 9 -2.19 -5.33 8.92
CA THR A 9 -2.36 -5.68 7.51
C THR A 9 -3.84 -5.77 7.15
N GLN A 10 -4.20 -5.20 6.01
CA GLN A 10 -5.51 -5.36 5.36
C GLN A 10 -5.29 -5.87 3.94
N GLN A 11 -6.27 -6.57 3.37
CA GLN A 11 -6.15 -7.18 2.06
C GLN A 11 -7.39 -6.84 1.23
N THR A 12 -7.17 -6.53 -0.05
CA THR A 12 -8.25 -6.33 -1.02
C THR A 12 -8.89 -7.65 -1.41
N LYS A 13 -10.05 -7.59 -2.03
CA LYS A 13 -10.55 -8.69 -2.86
C LYS A 13 -9.57 -8.99 -4.00
N VAL A 14 -9.58 -10.24 -4.45
CA VAL A 14 -8.93 -10.63 -5.71
C VAL A 14 -9.80 -10.09 -6.85
N VAL A 15 -9.17 -9.49 -7.85
CA VAL A 15 -9.82 -9.07 -9.08
C VAL A 15 -9.32 -10.04 -10.14
N GLU A 16 -10.23 -10.86 -10.66
CA GLU A 16 -9.90 -11.98 -11.54
C GLU A 16 -9.77 -11.52 -13.00
N GLU A 17 -8.99 -12.27 -13.79
CA GLU A 17 -8.94 -12.18 -15.25
C GLU A 17 -8.62 -10.79 -15.85
N THR A 18 -7.76 -10.00 -15.19
CA THR A 18 -7.34 -8.68 -15.71
C THR A 18 -5.90 -8.31 -15.35
N LEU A 19 -5.19 -7.70 -16.29
CA LEU A 19 -3.87 -7.08 -16.07
C LEU A 19 -3.96 -5.64 -15.49
N ASN A 20 -5.15 -5.06 -15.49
CA ASN A 20 -5.41 -3.71 -15.00
C ASN A 20 -6.49 -3.76 -13.92
N PRO A 21 -6.19 -4.30 -12.74
CA PRO A 21 -7.17 -4.44 -11.68
C PRO A 21 -7.59 -3.07 -11.12
N GLU A 22 -8.90 -2.89 -10.98
CA GLU A 22 -9.48 -1.76 -10.26
C GLU A 22 -10.10 -2.26 -8.95
N TRP A 23 -9.45 -1.99 -7.82
CA TRP A 23 -9.96 -2.45 -6.52
C TRP A 23 -11.10 -1.59 -5.99
N ASN A 24 -10.99 -0.26 -6.14
CA ASN A 24 -11.99 0.70 -5.62
C ASN A 24 -12.33 0.48 -4.13
N GLU A 25 -11.38 -0.02 -3.34
CA GLU A 25 -11.52 -0.27 -1.90
C GLU A 25 -10.87 0.86 -1.07
N THR A 26 -11.50 1.21 0.06
CA THR A 26 -10.98 2.22 0.99
C THR A 26 -10.53 1.55 2.28
N PHE A 27 -9.33 1.92 2.76
CA PHE A 27 -8.77 1.43 4.00
C PHE A 27 -8.35 2.58 4.89
N GLU A 28 -8.62 2.46 6.19
CA GLU A 28 -8.22 3.44 7.18
C GLU A 28 -7.11 2.90 8.09
N PHE A 29 -6.07 3.71 8.28
CA PHE A 29 -4.96 3.41 9.17
C PHE A 29 -4.62 4.64 10.02
N GLN A 30 -4.41 4.40 11.32
CA GLN A 30 -3.91 5.45 12.22
C GLN A 30 -2.40 5.62 12.05
N VAL A 31 -2.00 6.76 11.49
CA VAL A 31 -0.60 7.17 11.36
C VAL A 31 -0.16 7.83 12.65
N ALA A 32 0.81 7.22 13.35
CA ALA A 32 1.29 7.68 14.64
C ALA A 32 2.63 8.41 14.56
N SER A 33 3.41 8.14 13.51
CA SER A 33 4.73 8.74 13.29
C SER A 33 4.85 9.30 11.88
N GLU A 34 5.66 10.32 11.72
CA GLU A 34 6.07 10.82 10.42
C GLU A 34 6.97 9.83 9.65
N LYS A 35 7.58 8.89 10.37
CA LYS A 35 8.39 7.81 9.80
C LYS A 35 7.56 6.61 9.38
N ASP A 36 6.25 6.62 9.65
CA ASP A 36 5.37 5.53 9.27
C ASP A 36 5.32 5.41 7.74
N GLN A 37 5.53 4.19 7.26
CA GLN A 37 5.46 3.85 5.84
C GLN A 37 4.30 2.89 5.62
N LEU A 38 3.34 3.29 4.81
CA LEU A 38 2.26 2.43 4.34
C LEU A 38 2.81 1.59 3.19
N LYS A 39 3.04 0.29 3.44
CA LYS A 39 3.53 -0.64 2.42
C LYS A 39 2.36 -1.27 1.70
N PHE A 40 2.48 -1.43 0.39
CA PHE A 40 1.53 -2.21 -0.40
C PHE A 40 2.30 -3.23 -1.24
N MET A 41 1.74 -4.41 -1.35
CA MET A 41 2.32 -5.53 -2.07
C MET A 41 1.24 -6.16 -2.95
N VAL A 42 1.62 -6.52 -4.18
CA VAL A 42 0.73 -7.11 -5.18
C VAL A 42 1.23 -8.51 -5.50
N TRP A 43 0.29 -9.44 -5.61
CA TRP A 43 0.53 -10.81 -6.03
C TRP A 43 -0.49 -11.17 -7.10
N ASP A 44 -0.05 -12.02 -8.01
CA ASP A 44 -0.91 -12.75 -8.92
C ASP A 44 -1.47 -13.98 -8.20
N TYR A 45 -2.76 -14.24 -8.37
CA TYR A 45 -3.47 -15.32 -7.69
C TYR A 45 -4.10 -16.23 -8.73
N ASP A 46 -3.33 -17.20 -9.23
CA ASP A 46 -3.85 -18.29 -10.05
C ASP A 46 -4.36 -19.44 -9.17
N ILE A 47 -5.48 -20.03 -9.57
CA ILE A 47 -6.06 -21.17 -8.85
C ILE A 47 -5.12 -22.37 -8.97
N GLY A 48 -4.70 -22.91 -7.83
CA GLY A 48 -3.90 -24.14 -7.76
C GLY A 48 -2.39 -23.92 -7.81
N THR A 49 -1.91 -22.68 -7.84
CA THR A 49 -0.48 -22.36 -7.77
C THR A 49 -0.14 -21.60 -6.48
N ILE A 50 1.15 -21.42 -6.23
CA ILE A 50 1.64 -20.51 -5.21
C ILE A 50 1.48 -19.09 -5.78
N PRO A 51 0.90 -18.13 -5.05
CA PRO A 51 0.75 -16.77 -5.55
C PRO A 51 2.09 -16.14 -5.92
N ASP A 52 2.17 -15.64 -7.15
CA ASP A 52 3.38 -15.03 -7.68
C ASP A 52 3.49 -13.58 -7.23
N PHE A 53 4.64 -13.19 -6.69
CA PHE A 53 4.85 -11.81 -6.26
C PHE A 53 5.10 -10.89 -7.46
N LEU A 54 4.26 -9.86 -7.60
CA LEU A 54 4.34 -8.91 -8.71
C LEU A 54 5.07 -7.62 -8.36
N GLY A 55 5.15 -7.26 -7.08
CA GLY A 55 5.90 -6.09 -6.64
C GLY A 55 5.39 -5.46 -5.35
N GLU A 56 6.18 -4.52 -4.86
CA GLU A 56 5.87 -3.74 -3.67
C GLU A 56 6.15 -2.26 -3.87
N GLY A 57 5.48 -1.43 -3.08
CA GLY A 57 5.77 -0.01 -2.97
C GLY A 57 5.40 0.51 -1.59
N SER A 58 5.76 1.77 -1.33
CA SER A 58 5.43 2.41 -0.06
C SER A 58 5.03 3.87 -0.23
N LEU A 59 4.09 4.31 0.61
CA LEU A 59 3.72 5.71 0.76
C LEU A 59 4.21 6.22 2.11
N ILE A 60 4.76 7.42 2.10
CA ILE A 60 5.14 8.16 3.30
C ILE A 60 4.27 9.40 3.41
N LYS A 61 4.00 9.83 4.65
CA LYS A 61 3.30 11.09 4.89
C LYS A 61 4.13 12.24 4.30
N HIS A 62 3.57 12.96 3.34
CA HIS A 62 4.23 14.15 2.78
C HIS A 62 4.46 15.19 3.87
N GLN A 63 5.69 15.71 3.95
CA GLN A 63 6.02 16.86 4.79
C GLN A 63 6.28 18.07 3.91
N PRO A 64 5.45 19.14 4.01
CA PRO A 64 5.82 20.41 3.42
C PRO A 64 7.05 20.94 4.18
N LYS A 65 8.12 21.27 3.44
CA LYS A 65 9.28 21.95 4.04
C LYS A 65 8.79 23.27 4.63
N ARG A 66 9.10 23.54 5.90
CA ARG A 66 8.84 24.87 6.49
C ARG A 66 9.56 25.93 5.65
N PRO A 67 8.89 27.01 5.22
CA PRO A 67 9.57 28.11 4.56
C PRO A 67 10.61 28.68 5.52
N THR A 68 11.88 28.66 5.13
CA THR A 68 12.91 29.38 5.85
C THR A 68 12.78 30.84 5.45
N ILE A 69 12.16 31.66 6.29
CA ILE A 69 12.20 33.11 6.12
C ILE A 69 13.62 33.51 6.52
N GLY A 70 14.43 33.90 5.53
CA GLY A 70 15.81 34.34 5.76
C GLY A 70 15.84 35.51 6.74
N SER A 71 16.78 35.45 7.68
CA SER A 71 17.17 36.54 8.58
C SER A 71 17.90 37.65 7.84
#